data_AF-A0A2V9GC27-F1
#
_entry.id   AF-A0A2V9GC27-F1
#
_cell.length_a   1.000
_cell.length_b   1.000
_cell.length_c   1.000
_cell.angle_alpha   90.00
_cell.angle_beta   90.00
_cell.angle_gamma   90.00
#
_symmetry.space_group_name_H-M   'P 1'
#
loop_
_entity.id
_entity.type
_entity.pdbx_description
1 polymer ?
#
loop_
_entity_poly.entity_id
_entity_poly.type
_entity_poly.pdbx_seq_one_letter_code
_entity_poly.pdbx_strand_id
1 'polypeptide(L)'
;MYSGVCSDDSRRKVQRCGPGSPTEDLRAKLAEFYAERTLTKQLVLPRDCGNAIVWLTSDQSAKTTGHVIPVDGGLPEAFLR
;
A
#
# COMPACT_ATOMS: atom_id res chain seq x y z
N MET A 1 -4.70 4.48 -11.97
CA MET A 1 -3.78 3.64 -12.78
C MET A 1 -2.40 3.72 -12.16
N TYR A 2 -2.05 2.77 -11.29
CA TYR A 2 -0.69 2.66 -10.75
C TYR A 2 0.10 1.75 -11.67
N SER A 3 1.08 2.29 -12.41
CA SER A 3 1.97 1.47 -13.25
C SER A 3 3.10 0.90 -12.40
N GLY A 4 3.03 -0.41 -12.12
CA GLY A 4 4.12 -1.13 -11.47
C GLY A 4 5.30 -1.38 -12.43
N VAL A 5 6.50 -1.41 -11.86
CA VAL A 5 7.77 -1.61 -12.59
C VAL A 5 8.17 -3.08 -12.47
N CYS A 6 8.32 -3.80 -13.59
CA CYS A 6 8.90 -5.15 -13.59
C CYS A 6 10.31 -5.07 -14.17
N SER A 7 11.29 -5.57 -13.41
CA SER A 7 12.66 -5.70 -13.88
C SER A 7 12.92 -7.18 -14.16
N ASP A 8 12.98 -7.55 -15.43
CA ASP A 8 13.52 -8.85 -15.84
C ASP A 8 15.02 -8.70 -16.10
N ASP A 9 15.79 -9.56 -15.44
CA ASP A 9 17.24 -9.58 -15.46
C ASP A 9 17.77 -10.03 -16.84
N SER A 10 18.33 -9.09 -17.63
CA SER A 10 19.38 -9.34 -18.65
C SER A 10 19.72 -8.14 -19.56
N ARG A 11 19.01 -7.01 -19.50
CA ARG A 11 19.47 -5.70 -20.02
C ARG A 11 18.51 -4.62 -19.52
N ARG A 12 19.00 -3.63 -18.75
CA ARG A 12 18.19 -2.54 -18.16
C ARG A 12 17.32 -1.83 -19.21
N LYS A 13 16.12 -2.35 -19.46
CA LYS A 13 14.99 -1.61 -20.00
C LYS A 13 13.88 -1.75 -18.98
N VAL A 14 13.56 -0.64 -18.33
CA VAL A 14 12.41 -0.52 -17.45
C VAL A 14 11.15 -0.63 -18.33
N GLN A 15 10.67 -1.85 -18.54
CA GLN A 15 9.46 -2.12 -19.30
C GLN A 15 8.25 -1.86 -18.38
N ARG A 16 7.36 -0.96 -18.77
CA ARG A 16 6.08 -0.77 -18.06
C ARG A 16 5.21 -2.00 -18.32
N CYS A 17 4.81 -2.71 -17.28
CA CYS A 17 3.81 -3.77 -17.42
C CYS A 17 2.46 -3.14 -17.76
N GLY A 18 1.88 -3.57 -18.88
CA GLY A 18 0.55 -3.15 -19.29
C GLY A 18 -0.55 -3.76 -18.39
N PRO A 19 -1.78 -3.21 -18.47
CA PRO A 19 -2.95 -3.82 -17.82
C PRO A 19 -3.13 -5.26 -18.30
N GLY A 20 -3.40 -6.20 -17.37
CA GLY A 20 -3.54 -7.63 -17.66
C GLY A 20 -2.23 -8.42 -17.74
N SER A 21 -1.08 -7.83 -17.34
CA SER A 21 0.13 -8.62 -17.13
C SER A 21 -0.04 -9.60 -15.96
N PRO A 22 0.60 -10.78 -15.98
CA PRO A 22 0.49 -11.77 -14.89
C PRO A 22 0.84 -11.20 -13.51
N THR A 23 1.73 -10.21 -13.46
CA THR A 23 2.09 -9.49 -12.22
C THR A 23 0.94 -8.65 -11.69
N GLU A 24 0.14 -8.01 -12.56
CA GLU A 24 -1.00 -7.20 -12.12
C GLU A 24 -2.12 -8.06 -11.54
N ASP A 25 -2.42 -9.19 -12.19
CA ASP A 25 -3.42 -10.15 -11.69
C ASP A 25 -3.00 -10.74 -10.34
N LEU A 26 -1.71 -11.05 -10.18
CA LEU A 26 -1.16 -11.50 -8.90
C LEU A 26 -1.27 -10.42 -7.82
N ARG A 27 -0.96 -9.15 -8.17
CA ARG A 27 -1.11 -8.02 -7.23
C ARG A 27 -2.55 -7.88 -6.75
N ALA A 28 -3.51 -7.95 -7.66
CA ALA A 28 -4.93 -7.84 -7.32
C ALA A 28 -5.38 -8.97 -6.37
N LYS A 29 -5.02 -10.22 -6.68
CA LYS A 29 -5.34 -11.39 -5.84
C LYS A 29 -4.72 -11.31 -4.46
N LEU A 30 -3.45 -10.89 -4.36
CA LEU A 30 -2.79 -10.71 -3.06
C LEU A 30 -3.44 -9.60 -2.25
N ALA A 31 -3.76 -8.47 -2.89
CA ALA A 31 -4.38 -7.35 -2.20
C ALA A 31 -5.74 -7.75 -1.60
N GLU A 32 -6.56 -8.50 -2.36
CA GLU A 32 -7.84 -9.05 -1.87
C GLU A 32 -7.63 -10.07 -0.74
N PHE A 33 -6.68 -11.00 -0.90
CA PHE A 33 -6.35 -11.99 0.12
C PHE A 33 -5.94 -11.35 1.47
N TYR A 34 -5.14 -10.27 1.43
CA TYR A 34 -4.75 -9.57 2.66
C TYR A 34 -5.86 -8.69 3.22
N ALA A 35 -6.70 -8.07 2.39
CA ALA A 35 -7.81 -7.24 2.83
C ALA A 35 -8.78 -8.03 3.74
N GLU A 36 -9.11 -9.28 3.39
CA GLU A 36 -10.01 -10.13 4.18
C GLU A 36 -9.55 -10.41 5.62
N ARG A 37 -8.28 -10.15 5.92
CA ARG A 37 -7.68 -10.36 7.25
C ARG A 37 -7.69 -9.11 8.13
N THR A 38 -8.22 -8.01 7.61
CA THR A 38 -8.26 -6.71 8.29
C THR A 38 -9.69 -6.37 8.72
N LEU A 39 -9.86 -5.51 9.72
CA LEU A 39 -11.18 -5.10 10.20
C LEU A 39 -12.03 -4.43 9.11
N THR A 40 -11.42 -3.62 8.26
CA THR A 40 -12.14 -2.85 7.22
C THR A 40 -12.48 -3.67 5.99
N LYS A 41 -11.78 -4.80 5.75
CA LYS A 41 -11.91 -5.61 4.54
C LYS A 41 -11.75 -4.81 3.25
N GLN A 42 -10.99 -3.73 3.30
CA GLN A 42 -10.68 -2.89 2.15
C GLN A 42 -9.23 -3.07 1.75
N LEU A 43 -8.96 -2.90 0.45
CA LEU A 43 -7.60 -2.88 -0.08
C LEU A 43 -6.85 -1.66 0.48
N VAL A 44 -5.63 -1.87 0.96
CA VAL A 44 -4.72 -0.77 1.29
C VAL A 44 -3.86 -0.47 0.07
N LEU A 45 -3.99 0.73 -0.47
CA LEU A 45 -3.27 1.19 -1.66
C LEU A 45 -2.08 2.09 -1.26
N PRO A 46 -1.07 2.25 -2.13
CA PRO A 46 0.02 3.19 -1.90
C PRO A 46 -0.46 4.64 -1.67
N ARG A 47 -1.63 5.00 -2.22
CA ARG A 47 -2.27 6.29 -2.00
C ARG A 47 -2.68 6.49 -0.54
N ASP A 48 -3.11 5.45 0.15
CA ASP A 48 -3.58 5.55 1.53
C ASP A 48 -2.41 5.87 2.47
N CYS A 49 -1.26 5.21 2.26
CA CYS A 49 0.00 5.56 2.92
C CYS A 49 0.41 7.00 2.60
N GLY A 50 0.30 7.42 1.33
CA GLY A 50 0.58 8.78 0.91
C GLY A 50 -0.30 9.82 1.62
N ASN A 51 -1.60 9.55 1.75
CA ASN A 51 -2.52 10.43 2.47
C ASN A 51 -2.17 10.56 3.95
N ALA A 52 -1.79 9.46 4.61
CA ALA A 52 -1.36 9.48 6.01
C ALA A 52 -0.07 10.29 6.21
N ILE A 53 0.91 10.15 5.29
CA ILE A 53 2.14 10.95 5.30
C ILE A 53 1.81 12.44 5.12
N VAL A 54 0.98 12.77 4.13
CA VAL A 54 0.56 14.16 3.90
C VAL A 54 -0.09 14.75 5.15
N TRP A 55 -1.00 14.00 5.79
CA TRP A 55 -1.62 14.42 7.06
C TRP A 55 -0.56 14.65 8.14
N LEU A 56 0.34 13.68 8.37
CA LEU A 56 1.41 13.74 9.38
C LEU A 56 2.36 14.94 9.19
N THR A 57 2.58 15.36 7.95
CA THR A 57 3.44 16.50 7.62
C THR A 57 2.71 17.84 7.64
N SER A 58 1.39 17.85 7.84
CA SER A 58 0.57 19.06 7.79
C SER A 58 0.32 19.64 9.18
N ASP A 59 -0.18 20.88 9.23
CA ASP A 59 -0.57 21.53 10.49
C ASP A 59 -1.71 20.79 11.22
N GLN A 60 -2.45 19.92 10.53
CA GLN A 60 -3.55 19.14 11.12
C GLN A 60 -3.05 18.14 12.18
N SER A 61 -1.79 17.72 12.12
CA SER A 61 -1.16 16.83 13.09
C SER A 61 -0.08 17.54 13.92
N ALA A 62 -0.10 18.87 14.01
CA ALA A 62 0.97 19.68 14.62
C ALA A 62 1.24 19.41 16.12
N LYS A 63 0.41 18.57 16.77
CA LYS A 63 0.55 18.14 18.18
C LYS A 63 0.70 16.63 18.34
N THR A 64 0.84 15.90 17.24
CA THR A 64 1.06 14.46 17.22
C THR A 64 2.55 14.19 16.99
N THR A 65 3.23 13.55 17.94
CA THR A 65 4.66 13.21 17.85
C THR A 65 4.96 11.90 18.59
N GLY A 66 5.96 11.14 18.14
CA GLY A 66 6.38 9.90 18.80
C GLY A 66 5.38 8.74 18.70
N HIS A 67 4.32 8.89 17.89
CA HIS A 67 3.28 7.87 17.72
C HIS A 67 3.48 7.09 16.41
N VAL A 68 3.09 5.82 16.43
CA VAL A 68 2.94 5.00 15.22
C VAL A 68 1.49 5.12 14.77
N ILE A 69 1.27 5.58 13.54
CA ILE A 69 -0.07 5.69 12.93
C ILE A 69 -0.22 4.54 11.92
N PRO A 70 -1.02 3.49 12.23
CA PRO A 70 -1.18 2.34 11.34
C PRO A 70 -2.01 2.69 10.10
N VAL A 71 -1.58 2.18 8.94
CA VAL A 71 -2.28 2.27 7.65
C VAL A 71 -2.35 0.86 7.06
N ASP A 72 -3.10 -0.01 7.72
CA ASP A 72 -3.10 -1.45 7.45
C ASP A 72 -4.51 -2.06 7.36
N GLY A 73 -5.54 -1.22 7.36
CA GLY A 73 -6.95 -1.67 7.34
C GLY A 73 -7.45 -2.22 8.67
N GLY A 74 -6.65 -2.13 9.74
CA GLY A 74 -6.94 -2.66 11.06
C GLY A 74 -6.55 -4.13 11.19
N LEU A 75 -5.29 -4.46 10.95
CA LEU A 75 -4.77 -5.82 11.15
C LEU A 75 -4.67 -6.12 12.66
N PRO A 76 -5.46 -7.08 13.21
CA PRO A 76 -5.54 -7.27 14.66
C PRO A 76 -4.20 -7.61 15.33
N GLU A 77 -3.32 -8.32 14.64
CA GLU A 77 -2.00 -8.71 15.15
C GLU A 77 -1.05 -7.51 15.29
N ALA A 78 -1.29 -6.43 14.55
CA ALA A 78 -0.48 -5.22 14.50
C ALA A 78 -0.91 -4.14 15.51
N PHE A 79 -1.95 -4.39 16.31
CA PHE A 79 -2.36 -3.44 17.34
C PHE A 79 -1.27 -3.25 18.39
N LEU A 80 -0.98 -2.00 18.69
CA LEU A 80 -0.07 -1.60 19.75
C LEU A 80 -0.64 -2.05 21.10
N ARG A 81 0.23 -2.56 21.98
CA ARG A 81 -0.12 -3.07 23.32
C ARG A 81 0.84 -2.46 24.34
#